data_AF-A0A812PCI7-F1
#
_entry.id   AF-A0A812PCI7-F1
#
_cell.length_a   1.000
_cell.length_b   1.000
_cell.length_c   1.000
_cell.angle_alpha   90.00
_cell.angle_beta   90.00
_cell.angle_gamma   90.00
#
_symmetry.space_group_name_H-M   'P 1'
#
loop_
_entity.id
_entity.type
_entity.pdbx_description
1 polymer ?
#
loop_
_entity_poly.entity_id
_entity_poly.type
_entity_poly.pdbx_seq_one_letter_code
_entity_poly.pdbx_strand_id
1 'polypeptide(L)'
;MGGQERFEHRQALEGLHGLGGLGRCGTCGEGAREPPKRCRSADACELGSGTIMQGLPGARCEGREGAQESPPTDHEAGGARPSLPAPTPERRTEAPVAQDDFGSPAESEAEERLKAAMKGGDAEKLSLAIQAAKAAKVRAEVLVEAHEALLRLHKDSTKSATSAMASLRRPLNMDRSDIPAGIRICEALDEIYECFQTSKDATGDKLLKACCEEARQPAAHTRLKQSVFGLLEPEEIKEFLLAPDHQMWMEIKERTERFLHLLDEPGIRVPWKVQSITPESGCHVLRTLRPVIMDQTIREPATNTPFGHTGFMKYLTLQIIRRMGFNDIAITGQYYASSYTPETQILEWMKYNGDSMDGMVAMFGPGDRVAGIHAIRNFDIPNAFLDLTLKASIRFKDANFVESVLEAVNELDRIFREMKLPEDPWRSDAEVNGGVGGKGEISLNLVDLMEFLDLQPGETLEEEKKPQQLRAEEAFARWKKSDAFRRRVVAILTEEGRGCANYTDYGVITRWLRKHFPEKEKYRILIHAHAGDGNTQDAAGIEAALNGANGVWSAVIPQAAQGGHNSSLVFLDNMFQLGNENVLKDLAIPSIPMCSLHLLPKLQHLRHPW
;
A
#
# COMPACT_ATOMS: atom_id res chain seq x y z
N MET A 1 -22.30 -47.67 -36.40
CA MET A 1 -23.29 -46.56 -36.37
C MET A 1 -22.75 -45.55 -35.37
N GLY A 2 -22.08 -44.53 -35.90
CA GLY A 2 -21.37 -43.52 -35.12
C GLY A 2 -22.16 -42.22 -35.00
N GLY A 3 -21.73 -41.37 -34.07
CA GLY A 3 -22.25 -40.03 -33.88
C GLY A 3 -21.56 -39.40 -32.67
N GLN A 4 -20.47 -38.68 -32.94
CA GLN A 4 -19.64 -37.96 -31.98
C GLN A 4 -19.81 -36.48 -32.33
N GLU A 5 -20.50 -35.70 -31.48
CA GLU A 5 -20.65 -34.25 -31.68
C GLU A 5 -19.46 -33.51 -31.07
N ARG A 6 -18.71 -32.83 -31.94
CA ARG A 6 -17.77 -31.75 -31.58
C ARG A 6 -18.44 -30.42 -31.94
N PHE A 7 -18.54 -29.52 -30.97
CA PHE A 7 -18.86 -28.11 -31.22
C PHE A 7 -17.55 -27.36 -31.52
N GLU A 8 -17.44 -26.81 -32.73
CA GLU A 8 -16.40 -25.86 -33.13
C GLU A 8 -16.93 -24.43 -32.90
N HIS A 9 -16.13 -23.60 -32.21
CA HIS A 9 -16.31 -22.14 -32.21
C HIS A 9 -15.19 -21.52 -33.05
N ARG A 10 -15.55 -20.99 -34.22
CA ARG A 10 -14.69 -20.23 -35.12
C ARG A 10 -15.49 -19.00 -35.59
N GLN A 11 -15.10 -17.80 -35.16
CA GLN A 11 -15.14 -16.53 -35.92
C GLN A 11 -14.90 -15.34 -34.99
N ALA A 12 -13.84 -14.57 -35.29
CA ALA A 12 -13.84 -13.10 -35.46
C ALA A 12 -12.39 -12.57 -35.39
N LEU A 13 -11.65 -12.71 -36.50
CA LEU A 13 -10.41 -11.97 -36.77
C LEU A 13 -10.42 -11.61 -38.25
N GLU A 14 -11.18 -10.57 -38.61
CA GLU A 14 -11.05 -9.88 -39.90
C GLU A 14 -11.36 -8.41 -39.70
N GLY A 15 -10.39 -7.56 -40.03
CA GLY A 15 -10.56 -6.12 -40.08
C GLY A 15 -9.33 -5.37 -39.59
N LEU A 16 -8.26 -5.35 -40.39
CA LEU A 16 -7.40 -4.17 -40.62
C LEU A 16 -6.18 -4.57 -41.49
N HIS A 17 -6.38 -4.55 -42.80
CA HIS A 17 -5.30 -4.29 -43.75
C HIS A 17 -5.80 -3.31 -44.81
N GLY A 18 -5.08 -2.22 -44.99
CA GLY A 18 -5.20 -1.37 -46.17
C GLY A 18 -5.08 0.12 -45.86
N LEU A 19 -3.86 0.64 -45.81
CA LEU A 19 -3.32 1.53 -46.85
C LEU A 19 -1.99 2.09 -46.36
N GLY A 20 -0.91 1.72 -47.06
CA GLY A 20 0.40 2.33 -46.91
C GLY A 20 0.53 3.59 -47.75
N GLY A 21 1.62 4.33 -47.51
CA GLY A 21 2.22 5.20 -48.52
C GLY A 21 2.66 6.59 -48.07
N LEU A 22 3.95 6.69 -47.76
CA LEU A 22 4.88 7.77 -48.13
C LEU A 22 4.57 9.23 -47.75
N GLY A 23 5.53 9.86 -47.04
CA GLY A 23 5.73 11.31 -47.12
C GLY A 23 6.70 11.86 -46.07
N ARG A 24 7.94 12.16 -46.48
CA ARG A 24 8.87 13.02 -45.71
C ARG A 24 8.36 14.46 -45.69
N CYS A 25 8.44 15.13 -44.55
CA CYS A 25 8.76 16.56 -44.36
C CYS A 25 8.88 16.78 -42.84
N GLY A 26 9.83 17.52 -42.26
CA GLY A 26 10.41 18.76 -42.74
C GLY A 26 9.73 19.94 -42.04
N THR A 27 10.49 20.58 -41.15
CA THR A 27 10.39 21.97 -40.66
C THR A 27 9.29 22.41 -39.67
N CYS A 28 9.82 23.13 -38.69
CA CYS A 28 9.28 23.97 -37.62
C CYS A 28 8.05 24.83 -37.96
N GLY A 29 7.20 25.04 -36.96
CA GLY A 29 6.20 26.11 -36.94
C GLY A 29 5.70 26.34 -35.51
N GLU A 30 6.08 27.48 -34.94
CA GLU A 30 5.58 28.02 -33.67
C GLU A 30 4.06 28.26 -33.75
N GLY A 31 3.35 28.00 -32.66
CA GLY A 31 1.93 28.30 -32.54
C GLY A 31 1.44 28.10 -31.11
N ALA A 32 1.37 29.20 -30.35
CA ALA A 32 0.85 29.26 -28.99
C ALA A 32 -0.57 28.66 -28.89
N ARG A 33 -0.81 27.85 -27.85
CA ARG A 33 -2.16 27.37 -27.47
C ARG A 33 -2.56 28.00 -26.14
N GLU A 34 -3.64 28.77 -26.18
CA GLU A 34 -4.43 29.20 -25.02
C GLU A 34 -5.14 28.01 -24.35
N PRO A 35 -5.45 28.09 -23.04
CA PRO A 35 -6.19 27.04 -22.33
C PRO A 35 -7.72 27.15 -22.57
N PRO A 36 -8.47 26.04 -22.51
CA PRO A 36 -9.89 26.05 -22.83
C PRO A 36 -10.74 26.65 -21.70
N LYS A 37 -11.65 27.55 -22.10
CA LYS A 37 -12.72 28.12 -21.28
C LYS A 37 -13.86 27.11 -21.10
N ARG A 38 -14.44 27.10 -19.89
CA ARG A 38 -15.63 26.34 -19.47
C ARG A 38 -16.84 26.64 -20.37
N CYS A 39 -17.50 25.60 -20.87
CA CYS A 39 -18.86 25.68 -21.43
C CYS A 39 -19.90 25.49 -20.32
N ARG A 40 -20.74 26.50 -20.11
CA ARG A 40 -22.12 26.35 -19.62
C ARG A 40 -23.03 26.61 -20.80
N SER A 41 -23.94 25.69 -21.10
CA SER A 41 -25.12 25.98 -21.91
C SER A 41 -26.28 25.13 -21.40
N ALA A 42 -27.25 25.81 -20.80
CA ALA A 42 -28.64 25.39 -20.78
C ALA A 42 -29.33 26.05 -21.98
N ASP A 43 -30.24 25.31 -22.62
CA ASP A 43 -31.64 25.71 -22.87
C ASP A 43 -32.19 25.11 -24.16
N ALA A 44 -33.31 24.39 -24.00
CA ALA A 44 -34.38 24.33 -24.98
C ALA A 44 -35.67 23.87 -24.29
N CYS A 45 -36.66 24.76 -24.17
CA CYS A 45 -38.03 24.48 -24.62
C CYS A 45 -38.91 25.73 -24.59
N GLU A 46 -39.88 25.70 -25.50
CA GLU A 46 -40.52 26.81 -26.19
C GLU A 46 -41.62 27.57 -25.45
N LEU A 47 -41.95 28.69 -26.08
CA LEU A 47 -42.93 29.72 -25.75
C LEU A 47 -44.38 29.23 -25.75
N GLY A 48 -45.16 29.78 -24.81
CA GLY A 48 -46.62 29.80 -24.82
C GLY A 48 -47.14 31.12 -24.24
N SER A 49 -47.73 31.93 -25.10
CA SER A 49 -48.27 33.28 -24.90
C SER A 49 -49.44 33.39 -23.92
N GLY A 50 -49.53 34.49 -23.17
CA GLY A 50 -50.74 34.88 -22.43
C GLY A 50 -50.61 36.20 -21.64
N THR A 51 -51.13 37.28 -22.22
CA THR A 51 -51.27 38.64 -21.68
C THR A 51 -52.27 38.70 -20.50
N ILE A 52 -52.05 39.59 -19.49
CA ILE A 52 -53.02 40.58 -18.93
C ILE A 52 -52.53 41.21 -17.59
N MET A 53 -52.34 42.54 -17.65
CA MET A 53 -52.65 43.64 -16.71
C MET A 53 -52.30 43.66 -15.20
N GLN A 54 -51.69 44.80 -14.84
CA GLN A 54 -51.93 45.70 -13.69
C GLN A 54 -51.27 45.42 -12.32
N GLY A 55 -50.57 46.45 -11.81
CA GLY A 55 -50.47 46.73 -10.37
C GLY A 55 -49.10 47.16 -9.83
N LEU A 56 -48.83 48.47 -9.84
CA LEU A 56 -47.81 49.21 -9.05
C LEU A 56 -48.04 49.07 -7.51
N PRO A 57 -47.22 49.67 -6.59
CA PRO A 57 -45.81 50.09 -6.65
C PRO A 57 -44.97 49.73 -5.38
N GLY A 58 -43.64 49.85 -5.51
CA GLY A 58 -42.85 50.67 -4.59
C GLY A 58 -42.17 50.00 -3.38
N ALA A 59 -40.84 49.95 -3.42
CA ALA A 59 -40.00 50.36 -2.28
C ALA A 59 -38.58 50.66 -2.79
N ARG A 60 -38.19 51.93 -2.67
CA ARG A 60 -36.81 52.41 -2.78
C ARG A 60 -36.01 51.93 -1.57
N CYS A 61 -34.77 51.52 -1.78
CA CYS A 61 -33.69 51.75 -0.83
C CYS A 61 -32.45 52.14 -1.62
N GLU A 62 -32.12 53.42 -1.55
CA GLU A 62 -30.85 54.01 -1.94
C GLU A 62 -29.77 53.57 -0.95
N GLY A 63 -28.53 53.39 -1.41
CA GLY A 63 -27.39 53.51 -0.50
C GLY A 63 -26.10 52.83 -0.95
N ARG A 64 -25.15 53.69 -1.33
CA ARG A 64 -23.67 53.53 -1.27
C ARG A 64 -22.96 52.85 -2.43
N GLU A 65 -22.74 53.66 -3.45
CA GLU A 65 -21.50 53.72 -4.23
C GLU A 65 -20.33 54.17 -3.34
N GLY A 66 -19.14 53.61 -3.59
CA GLY A 66 -17.89 54.12 -3.01
C GLY A 66 -16.79 53.08 -2.85
N ALA A 67 -16.22 52.58 -3.95
CA ALA A 67 -14.89 51.98 -3.94
C ALA A 67 -14.08 52.55 -5.11
N GLN A 68 -13.11 53.40 -4.76
CA GLN A 68 -12.16 54.00 -5.70
C GLN A 68 -11.19 52.93 -6.21
N GLU A 69 -11.17 52.75 -7.53
CA GLU A 69 -10.08 52.10 -8.24
C GLU A 69 -8.83 52.99 -8.20
N SER A 70 -7.68 52.41 -7.86
CA SER A 70 -6.36 53.03 -8.01
C SER A 70 -5.64 52.37 -9.20
N PRO A 71 -4.92 53.14 -10.05
CA PRO A 71 -4.31 52.63 -11.27
C PRO A 71 -2.99 51.88 -11.01
N PRO A 72 -2.50 51.09 -11.99
CA PRO A 72 -1.25 50.34 -11.83
C PRO A 72 -0.06 51.28 -11.98
N THR A 73 0.98 51.06 -11.19
CA THR A 73 2.30 51.68 -11.38
C THR A 73 3.30 50.62 -11.76
N ASP A 74 3.73 50.68 -13.01
CA ASP A 74 4.98 50.09 -13.48
C ASP A 74 6.15 50.87 -12.90
N HIS A 75 7.09 50.19 -12.24
CA HIS A 75 8.48 50.62 -12.18
C HIS A 75 9.41 49.42 -11.93
N GLU A 76 10.16 49.07 -12.97
CA GLU A 76 11.46 48.42 -12.85
C GLU A 76 12.43 49.30 -12.04
N ALA A 77 13.10 48.72 -11.05
CA ALA A 77 14.43 49.14 -10.61
C ALA A 77 15.12 48.00 -9.87
N GLY A 78 16.20 47.49 -10.45
CA GLY A 78 17.09 46.52 -9.83
C GLY A 78 17.74 47.10 -8.57
N GLY A 79 17.49 46.46 -7.43
CA GLY A 79 18.17 46.71 -6.16
C GLY A 79 19.15 45.58 -5.86
N ALA A 80 20.44 45.88 -5.86
CA ALA A 80 21.50 44.98 -5.41
C ALA A 80 21.26 44.58 -3.95
N ARG A 81 21.34 43.27 -3.66
CA ARG A 81 21.32 42.74 -2.29
C ARG A 81 22.55 43.25 -1.52
N PRO A 82 22.41 43.75 -0.29
CA PRO A 82 23.56 44.00 0.57
C PRO A 82 24.18 42.66 0.97
N SER A 83 25.49 42.55 0.75
CA SER A 83 26.31 41.45 1.24
C SER A 83 26.29 41.42 2.77
N LEU A 84 25.85 40.30 3.33
CA LEU A 84 26.00 40.00 4.75
C LEU A 84 27.50 39.94 5.09
N PRO A 85 27.95 40.53 6.21
CA PRO A 85 29.33 40.39 6.65
C PRO A 85 29.61 38.94 7.02
N ALA A 86 30.76 38.44 6.57
CA ALA A 86 31.25 37.12 6.96
C ALA A 86 31.40 37.05 8.49
N PRO A 87 30.97 35.94 9.12
CA PRO A 87 31.14 35.77 10.56
C PRO A 87 32.63 35.74 10.90
N THR A 88 33.01 36.54 11.89
CA THR A 88 34.35 36.57 12.46
C THR A 88 34.63 35.21 13.11
N PRO A 89 35.81 34.59 12.91
CA PRO A 89 36.10 33.30 13.51
C PRO A 89 36.23 33.47 15.03
N GLU A 90 35.21 33.03 15.76
CA GLU A 90 35.30 32.86 17.20
C GLU A 90 36.40 31.84 17.51
N ARG A 91 37.37 32.26 18.33
CA ARG A 91 38.36 31.37 18.93
C ARG A 91 37.61 30.30 19.73
N ARG A 92 37.54 29.09 19.18
CA ARG A 92 37.24 27.88 19.96
C ARG A 92 38.33 27.72 21.01
N THR A 93 37.97 27.99 22.27
CA THR A 93 38.68 27.43 23.42
C THR A 93 38.47 25.91 23.38
N GLU A 94 39.57 25.18 23.19
CA GLU A 94 39.59 23.72 23.27
C GLU A 94 39.05 23.28 24.63
N ALA A 95 37.90 22.61 24.61
CA ALA A 95 37.42 21.88 25.78
C ALA A 95 38.41 20.74 26.08
N PRO A 96 38.70 20.44 27.35
CA PRO A 96 39.61 19.36 27.71
C PRO A 96 39.12 18.05 27.10
N VAL A 97 39.98 17.41 26.31
CA VAL A 97 39.81 16.06 25.80
C VAL A 97 39.57 15.17 27.02
N ALA A 98 38.34 14.67 27.14
CA ALA A 98 38.02 13.65 28.13
C ALA A 98 38.97 12.47 27.87
N GLN A 99 39.74 12.07 28.88
CA GLN A 99 40.53 10.86 28.81
C GLN A 99 39.56 9.71 28.57
N ASP A 100 39.76 8.98 27.46
CA ASP A 100 39.01 7.78 27.15
C ASP A 100 39.12 6.83 28.34
N ASP A 101 37.98 6.63 29.01
CA ASP A 101 37.83 5.69 30.10
C ASP A 101 38.13 4.30 29.51
N PHE A 102 39.24 3.71 29.92
CA PHE A 102 39.64 2.38 29.45
C PHE A 102 38.47 1.42 29.71
N GLY A 103 37.91 0.86 28.63
CA GLY A 103 36.75 -0.03 28.68
C GLY A 103 36.93 -1.12 29.74
N SER A 104 35.81 -1.55 30.33
CA SER A 104 35.87 -2.52 31.43
C SER A 104 36.61 -3.81 31.01
N PRO A 105 37.27 -4.54 31.93
CA PRO A 105 37.92 -5.80 31.59
C PRO A 105 36.98 -6.80 30.88
N ALA A 106 35.68 -6.77 31.22
CA ALA A 106 34.65 -7.59 30.58
C ALA A 106 34.38 -7.18 29.12
N GLU A 107 34.44 -5.88 28.81
CA GLU A 107 34.30 -5.35 27.46
C GLU A 107 35.48 -5.78 26.58
N SER A 108 36.71 -5.62 27.09
CA SER A 108 37.93 -6.05 26.38
C SER A 108 37.96 -7.55 26.12
N GLU A 109 37.57 -8.37 27.10
CA GLU A 109 37.51 -9.83 26.94
C GLU A 109 36.44 -10.25 25.93
N ALA A 110 35.26 -9.61 25.96
CA ALA A 110 34.20 -9.87 25.00
C ALA A 110 34.58 -9.43 23.58
N GLU A 111 35.28 -8.31 23.41
CA GLU A 111 35.79 -7.83 22.11
C GLU A 111 36.82 -8.82 21.53
N GLU A 112 37.73 -9.35 22.35
CA GLU A 112 38.70 -10.38 21.90
C GLU A 112 38.01 -11.68 21.49
N ARG A 113 37.03 -12.16 22.26
CA ARG A 113 36.25 -13.37 21.93
C ARG A 113 35.46 -13.18 20.63
N LEU A 114 34.88 -12.00 20.42
CA LEU A 114 34.18 -11.66 19.19
C LEU A 114 35.11 -11.69 17.98
N LYS A 115 36.28 -11.04 18.07
CA LYS A 115 37.32 -11.06 17.03
C LYS A 115 37.85 -12.46 16.75
N ALA A 116 37.99 -13.30 17.78
CA ALA A 116 38.39 -14.70 17.63
C ALA A 116 37.31 -15.52 16.89
N ALA A 117 36.03 -15.32 17.23
CA ALA A 117 34.91 -15.99 16.57
C ALA A 117 34.78 -15.59 15.09
N MET A 118 34.99 -14.32 14.76
CA MET A 118 35.02 -13.83 13.37
C MET A 118 36.10 -14.52 12.54
N LYS A 119 37.28 -14.79 13.12
CA LYS A 119 38.37 -15.52 12.47
C LYS A 119 38.11 -17.03 12.37
N GLY A 120 37.30 -17.59 13.26
CA GLY A 120 37.04 -19.02 13.36
C GLY A 120 36.11 -19.57 12.26
N GLY A 121 35.34 -18.72 11.61
CA GLY A 121 34.47 -19.11 10.49
C GLY A 121 33.26 -19.99 10.87
N ASP A 122 32.91 -20.03 12.15
CA ASP A 122 31.79 -20.82 12.67
C ASP A 122 30.62 -19.89 13.01
N ALA A 123 29.52 -20.00 12.25
CA ALA A 123 28.38 -19.10 12.36
C ALA A 123 27.68 -19.18 13.73
N GLU A 124 27.61 -20.36 14.32
CA GLU A 124 26.97 -20.56 15.63
C GLU A 124 27.83 -19.91 16.73
N LYS A 125 29.15 -20.16 16.71
CA LYS A 125 30.08 -19.52 17.65
C LYS A 125 30.11 -18.01 17.52
N LEU A 126 30.06 -17.49 16.28
CA LEU A 126 30.01 -16.05 16.04
C LEU A 126 28.72 -15.42 16.53
N SER A 127 27.57 -16.07 16.30
CA SER A 127 26.27 -15.62 16.83
C SER A 127 26.27 -15.52 18.36
N LEU A 128 26.79 -16.56 19.04
CA LEU A 128 26.93 -16.56 20.50
C LEU A 128 27.89 -15.45 20.98
N ALA A 129 29.01 -15.24 20.28
CA ALA A 129 29.96 -14.20 20.61
C ALA A 129 29.37 -12.79 20.45
N ILE A 130 28.53 -12.56 19.43
CA ILE A 130 27.80 -11.30 19.25
C ILE A 130 26.86 -11.04 20.43
N GLN A 131 26.12 -12.05 20.90
CA GLN A 131 25.23 -11.91 22.05
C GLN A 131 26.00 -11.55 23.33
N ALA A 132 27.14 -12.21 23.56
CA ALA A 132 28.01 -11.92 24.71
C ALA A 132 28.61 -10.49 24.62
N ALA A 133 29.03 -10.07 23.43
CA ALA A 133 29.56 -8.73 23.18
C ALA A 133 28.52 -7.63 23.41
N LYS A 134 27.25 -7.86 23.00
CA LYS A 134 26.14 -6.95 23.30
C LYS A 134 25.90 -6.82 24.80
N ALA A 135 25.93 -7.93 25.55
CA ALA A 135 25.78 -7.90 27.00
C ALA A 135 26.92 -7.16 27.71
N ALA A 136 28.13 -7.26 27.18
CA ALA A 136 29.33 -6.58 27.69
C ALA A 136 29.48 -5.12 27.22
N LYS A 137 28.54 -4.61 26.42
CA LYS A 137 28.57 -3.26 25.83
C LYS A 137 29.81 -2.98 24.97
N VAL A 138 30.28 -3.98 24.22
CA VAL A 138 31.35 -3.80 23.23
C VAL A 138 30.96 -2.71 22.23
N ARG A 139 31.94 -1.91 21.82
CA ARG A 139 31.82 -0.83 20.83
C ARG A 139 31.02 -1.25 19.58
N ALA A 140 30.15 -0.35 19.13
CA ALA A 140 29.19 -0.62 18.06
C ALA A 140 29.89 -0.98 16.73
N GLU A 141 31.05 -0.40 16.44
CA GLU A 141 31.80 -0.64 15.22
C GLU A 141 32.23 -2.11 15.10
N VAL A 142 32.67 -2.72 16.20
CA VAL A 142 33.10 -4.13 16.23
C VAL A 142 31.90 -5.07 16.09
N LEU A 143 30.76 -4.70 16.67
CA LEU A 143 29.51 -5.45 16.50
C LEU A 143 29.03 -5.43 15.04
N VAL A 144 29.14 -4.30 14.34
CA VAL A 144 28.82 -4.19 12.90
C VAL A 144 29.71 -5.11 12.08
N GLU A 145 31.04 -5.08 12.29
CA GLU A 145 31.97 -5.97 11.58
C GLU A 145 31.64 -7.46 11.83
N ALA A 146 31.28 -7.81 13.07
CA ALA A 146 30.91 -9.19 13.42
C ALA A 146 29.60 -9.63 12.76
N HIS A 147 28.60 -8.75 12.69
CA HIS A 147 27.35 -9.03 11.98
C HIS A 147 27.60 -9.23 10.47
N GLU A 148 28.46 -8.42 9.85
CA GLU A 148 28.86 -8.61 8.45
C GLU A 148 29.62 -9.92 8.21
N ALA A 149 30.47 -10.33 9.16
CA ALA A 149 31.15 -11.63 9.11
C ALA A 149 30.15 -12.79 9.24
N LEU A 150 29.16 -12.67 10.13
CA LEU A 150 28.11 -13.69 10.29
C LEU A 150 27.25 -13.83 9.03
N LEU A 151 26.89 -12.72 8.40
CA LEU A 151 26.18 -12.73 7.11
C LEU A 151 26.99 -13.41 6.01
N ARG A 152 28.31 -13.19 5.95
CA ARG A 152 29.20 -13.90 5.03
C ARG A 152 29.21 -15.40 5.30
N LEU A 153 29.30 -15.82 6.56
CA LEU A 153 29.27 -17.24 6.93
C LEU A 153 27.94 -17.91 6.61
N HIS A 154 26.81 -17.22 6.80
CA HIS A 154 25.51 -17.73 6.36
C HIS A 154 25.42 -17.85 4.85
N LYS A 155 25.89 -16.84 4.08
CA LYS A 155 25.98 -16.92 2.61
C LYS A 155 26.89 -18.07 2.16
N ASP A 156 27.99 -18.33 2.87
CA ASP A 156 28.91 -19.41 2.53
C ASP A 156 28.36 -20.78 2.94
N SER A 157 27.61 -20.86 4.05
CA SER A 157 26.91 -22.08 4.48
C SER A 157 25.75 -22.43 3.55
N THR A 158 25.00 -21.45 3.04
CA THR A 158 23.98 -21.69 2.00
C THR A 158 24.63 -22.04 0.66
N LYS A 159 25.80 -21.46 0.34
CA LYS A 159 26.66 -21.86 -0.79
C LYS A 159 27.30 -23.25 -0.64
N SER A 160 27.52 -23.73 0.58
CA SER A 160 28.10 -25.06 0.86
C SER A 160 27.01 -26.14 0.97
N ALA A 161 25.80 -25.78 1.40
CA ALA A 161 24.60 -26.63 1.28
C ALA A 161 24.13 -26.76 -0.18
N THR A 162 24.52 -25.84 -1.06
CA THR A 162 24.51 -26.03 -2.52
C THR A 162 25.75 -26.80 -2.96
N SER A 163 25.71 -28.12 -2.73
CA SER A 163 26.43 -29.08 -3.57
C SER A 163 25.89 -28.99 -5.02
N ALA A 164 26.26 -27.92 -5.70
CA ALA A 164 25.74 -27.40 -6.98
C ALA A 164 26.03 -28.27 -8.21
N MET A 165 26.38 -29.54 -8.03
CA MET A 165 26.56 -30.50 -9.13
C MET A 165 25.61 -31.69 -9.03
N ALA A 166 25.13 -32.03 -7.82
CA ALA A 166 24.16 -33.12 -7.62
C ALA A 166 22.70 -32.62 -7.63
N SER A 167 22.45 -31.30 -7.50
CA SER A 167 21.11 -30.69 -7.57
C SER A 167 20.69 -30.18 -8.95
N LEU A 168 21.62 -30.09 -9.93
CA LEU A 168 21.37 -29.59 -11.30
C LEU A 168 20.38 -30.42 -12.14
N ARG A 169 19.77 -31.45 -11.54
CA ARG A 169 18.69 -32.25 -12.10
C ARG A 169 17.56 -32.44 -11.07
N ARG A 170 17.22 -31.43 -10.28
CA ARG A 170 15.88 -31.44 -9.69
C ARG A 170 14.93 -31.03 -10.79
N PRO A 171 14.15 -31.96 -11.39
CA PRO A 171 13.04 -31.55 -12.23
C PRO A 171 12.19 -30.55 -11.45
N LEU A 172 11.59 -29.58 -12.15
CA LEU A 172 10.70 -28.59 -11.53
C LEU A 172 9.56 -29.28 -10.76
N ASN A 173 9.30 -30.56 -11.09
CA ASN A 173 8.48 -31.54 -10.37
C ASN A 173 7.33 -30.86 -9.64
N MET A 174 6.42 -30.32 -10.45
CA MET A 174 5.27 -29.56 -10.00
C MET A 174 4.31 -30.38 -9.11
N ASP A 175 4.52 -31.70 -9.03
CA ASP A 175 3.71 -32.63 -8.25
C ASP A 175 4.12 -32.71 -6.77
N ARG A 176 5.25 -32.11 -6.39
CA ARG A 176 5.54 -31.91 -4.96
C ARG A 176 4.54 -30.89 -4.40
N SER A 177 3.74 -31.31 -3.44
CA SER A 177 2.54 -30.57 -3.01
C SER A 177 2.80 -29.37 -2.10
N ASP A 178 4.04 -29.14 -1.68
CA ASP A 178 4.41 -28.20 -0.63
C ASP A 178 4.72 -26.79 -1.16
N ILE A 179 5.42 -26.68 -2.29
CA ILE A 179 5.83 -25.38 -2.86
C ILE A 179 4.90 -24.98 -4.03
N PRO A 180 4.25 -23.81 -3.98
CA PRO A 180 3.45 -23.29 -5.07
C PRO A 180 4.22 -23.20 -6.40
N ALA A 181 3.52 -23.49 -7.49
CA ALA A 181 4.07 -23.51 -8.84
C ALA A 181 4.83 -22.23 -9.22
N GLY A 182 4.26 -21.06 -8.92
CA GLY A 182 4.85 -19.77 -9.26
C GLY A 182 6.19 -19.53 -8.56
N ILE A 183 6.28 -19.89 -7.28
CA ILE A 183 7.50 -19.76 -6.47
C ILE A 183 8.63 -20.59 -7.06
N ARG A 184 8.36 -21.86 -7.43
CA ARG A 184 9.37 -22.73 -8.06
C ARG A 184 9.91 -22.17 -9.36
N ILE A 185 9.02 -21.59 -10.18
CA ILE A 185 9.41 -20.96 -11.44
C ILE A 185 10.33 -19.77 -11.15
N CYS A 186 9.99 -18.93 -10.16
CA CYS A 186 10.85 -17.83 -9.73
C CYS A 186 12.21 -18.30 -9.20
N GLU A 187 12.24 -19.29 -8.30
CA GLU A 187 13.49 -19.85 -7.74
C GLU A 187 14.39 -20.43 -8.84
N ALA A 188 13.80 -21.11 -9.83
CA ALA A 188 14.56 -21.64 -10.96
C ALA A 188 15.15 -20.53 -11.85
N LEU A 189 14.41 -19.44 -12.07
CA LEU A 189 14.92 -18.28 -12.82
C LEU A 189 16.05 -17.58 -12.07
N ASP A 190 15.93 -17.43 -10.74
CA ASP A 190 16.97 -16.84 -9.89
C ASP A 190 18.25 -17.71 -9.93
N GLU A 191 18.14 -19.04 -9.84
CA GLU A 191 19.29 -19.96 -9.95
C GLU A 191 19.97 -19.87 -11.33
N ILE A 192 19.18 -19.79 -12.41
CA ILE A 192 19.69 -19.61 -13.78
C ILE A 192 20.42 -18.27 -13.91
N TYR A 193 19.85 -17.20 -13.37
CA TYR A 193 20.47 -15.88 -13.37
C TYR A 193 21.81 -15.88 -12.63
N GLU A 194 21.88 -16.47 -11.44
CA GLU A 194 23.14 -16.61 -10.67
C GLU A 194 24.22 -17.39 -11.44
N CYS A 195 23.83 -18.40 -12.22
CA CYS A 195 24.76 -19.13 -13.08
C CYS A 195 25.39 -18.22 -14.15
N PHE A 196 24.62 -17.31 -14.72
CA PHE A 196 25.13 -16.33 -15.68
C PHE A 196 26.03 -15.27 -15.01
N GLN A 197 25.77 -14.89 -13.76
CA GLN A 197 26.61 -13.92 -13.06
C GLN A 197 27.99 -14.48 -12.65
N THR A 198 28.10 -15.79 -12.43
CA THR A 198 29.33 -16.43 -11.88
C THR A 198 30.30 -16.96 -12.94
N SER A 199 30.20 -16.50 -14.19
CA SER A 199 30.99 -16.98 -15.34
C SER A 199 30.81 -18.48 -15.63
N LYS A 200 29.69 -19.06 -15.17
CA LYS A 200 29.28 -20.44 -15.46
C LYS A 200 28.21 -20.47 -16.56
N ASP A 201 28.37 -19.64 -17.59
CA ASP A 201 27.36 -19.43 -18.64
C ASP A 201 26.85 -20.73 -19.25
N ALA A 202 27.77 -21.66 -19.56
CA ALA A 202 27.42 -22.97 -20.11
C ALA A 202 26.51 -23.81 -19.19
N THR A 203 26.60 -23.59 -17.87
CA THR A 203 25.71 -24.23 -16.88
C THR A 203 24.33 -23.58 -16.89
N GLY A 204 24.26 -22.24 -16.88
CA GLY A 204 23.00 -21.50 -16.96
C GLY A 204 22.22 -21.82 -18.23
N ASP A 205 22.89 -21.87 -19.38
CA ASP A 205 22.29 -22.23 -20.67
C ASP A 205 21.71 -23.64 -20.65
N LYS A 206 22.43 -24.59 -20.05
CA LYS A 206 21.99 -25.98 -19.95
C LYS A 206 20.76 -26.12 -19.02
N LEU A 207 20.77 -25.42 -17.89
CA LEU A 207 19.64 -25.41 -16.95
C LEU A 207 18.40 -24.81 -17.60
N LEU A 208 18.54 -23.64 -18.24
CA LEU A 208 17.45 -22.96 -18.90
C LEU A 208 16.82 -23.82 -20.01
N LYS A 209 17.65 -24.45 -20.85
CA LYS A 209 17.18 -25.38 -21.89
C LYS A 209 16.44 -26.57 -21.29
N ALA A 210 16.96 -27.17 -20.23
CA ALA A 210 16.31 -28.28 -19.55
C ALA A 210 14.93 -27.89 -18.98
N CYS A 211 14.80 -26.71 -18.36
CA CYS A 211 13.52 -26.20 -17.86
C CYS A 211 12.50 -25.97 -18.99
N CYS A 212 12.93 -25.38 -20.12
CA CYS A 212 12.07 -25.20 -21.29
C CYS A 212 11.65 -26.53 -21.93
N GLU A 213 12.58 -27.49 -22.07
CA GLU A 213 12.30 -28.82 -22.57
C GLU A 213 11.31 -29.58 -21.68
N GLU A 214 11.49 -29.52 -20.35
CA GLU A 214 10.56 -30.08 -19.37
C GLU A 214 9.18 -29.43 -19.52
N ALA A 215 9.10 -28.10 -19.55
CA ALA A 215 7.85 -27.36 -19.65
C ALA A 215 7.05 -27.67 -20.93
N ARG A 216 7.73 -27.99 -22.03
CA ARG A 216 7.12 -28.30 -23.34
C ARG A 216 6.76 -29.77 -23.52
N GLN A 217 7.14 -30.66 -22.60
CA GLN A 217 6.74 -32.06 -22.67
C GLN A 217 5.21 -32.18 -22.68
N PRO A 218 4.62 -33.09 -23.49
CA PRO A 218 3.18 -33.35 -23.47
C PRO A 218 2.66 -33.74 -22.07
N ALA A 219 3.50 -34.39 -21.25
CA ALA A 219 3.18 -34.79 -19.89
C ALA A 219 3.36 -33.69 -18.83
N ALA A 220 3.93 -32.52 -19.19
CA ALA A 220 4.19 -31.46 -18.22
C ALA A 220 2.91 -30.86 -17.64
N HIS A 221 2.99 -30.43 -16.39
CA HIS A 221 1.89 -29.79 -15.68
C HIS A 221 1.44 -28.50 -16.38
N THR A 222 0.13 -28.24 -16.43
CA THR A 222 -0.46 -27.11 -17.18
C THR A 222 0.13 -25.76 -16.77
N ARG A 223 0.32 -25.52 -15.47
CA ARG A 223 0.93 -24.26 -14.99
C ARG A 223 2.37 -24.06 -15.51
N LEU A 224 3.13 -25.13 -15.67
CA LEU A 224 4.50 -25.05 -16.18
C LEU A 224 4.52 -24.78 -17.69
N LYS A 225 3.63 -25.42 -18.44
CA LYS A 225 3.40 -25.11 -19.87
C LYS A 225 2.99 -23.65 -20.10
N GLN A 226 2.22 -23.07 -19.17
CA GLN A 226 1.77 -21.68 -19.21
C GLN A 226 2.78 -20.69 -18.59
N SER A 227 3.94 -21.16 -18.14
CA SER A 227 4.99 -20.31 -17.58
C SER A 227 5.94 -19.78 -18.66
N VAL A 228 6.86 -18.90 -18.28
CA VAL A 228 7.91 -18.40 -19.19
C VAL A 228 8.70 -19.53 -19.86
N PHE A 229 8.97 -20.64 -19.16
CA PHE A 229 9.69 -21.78 -19.72
C PHE A 229 8.92 -22.49 -20.83
N GLY A 230 7.58 -22.52 -20.74
CA GLY A 230 6.73 -23.14 -21.75
C GLY A 230 6.39 -22.21 -22.91
N LEU A 231 6.42 -20.89 -22.69
CA LEU A 231 5.96 -19.87 -23.64
C LEU A 231 7.07 -19.20 -24.44
N LEU A 232 8.29 -19.09 -23.90
CA LEU A 232 9.41 -18.39 -24.53
C LEU A 232 10.54 -19.35 -24.88
N GLU A 233 11.34 -19.00 -25.88
CA GLU A 233 12.58 -19.72 -26.19
C GLU A 233 13.67 -19.44 -25.15
N PRO A 234 14.57 -20.40 -24.88
CA PRO A 234 15.68 -20.23 -23.94
C PRO A 234 16.48 -18.94 -24.18
N GLU A 235 16.74 -18.61 -25.44
CA GLU A 235 17.50 -17.43 -25.82
C GLU A 235 16.77 -16.12 -25.45
N GLU A 236 15.44 -16.06 -25.57
CA GLU A 236 14.63 -14.91 -25.18
C GLU A 236 14.59 -14.73 -23.65
N ILE A 237 14.47 -15.83 -22.91
CA ILE A 237 14.50 -15.81 -21.44
C ILE A 237 15.88 -15.34 -20.97
N LYS A 238 16.96 -15.83 -21.59
CA LYS A 238 18.33 -15.39 -21.27
C LYS A 238 18.52 -13.91 -21.54
N GLU A 239 18.04 -13.39 -22.67
CA GLU A 239 18.08 -11.96 -22.98
C GLU A 239 17.37 -11.15 -21.88
N PHE A 240 16.19 -11.58 -21.46
CA PHE A 240 15.45 -10.92 -20.37
C PHE A 240 16.21 -10.96 -19.03
N LEU A 241 16.74 -12.12 -18.64
CA LEU A 241 17.50 -12.28 -17.40
C LEU A 241 18.79 -11.45 -17.40
N LEU A 242 19.40 -11.22 -18.56
CA LEU A 242 20.61 -10.42 -18.67
C LEU A 242 20.35 -8.94 -18.96
N ALA A 243 19.09 -8.54 -19.16
CA ALA A 243 18.73 -7.15 -19.42
C ALA A 243 19.11 -6.26 -18.22
N PRO A 244 19.59 -5.02 -18.47
CA PRO A 244 19.93 -4.07 -17.40
C PRO A 244 18.81 -3.87 -16.36
N ASP A 245 17.55 -3.85 -16.81
CA ASP A 245 16.40 -3.68 -15.92
C ASP A 245 16.24 -4.86 -14.95
N HIS A 246 16.49 -6.10 -15.40
CA HIS A 246 16.46 -7.27 -14.52
C HIS A 246 17.63 -7.28 -13.54
N GLN A 247 18.83 -6.90 -13.98
CA GLN A 247 19.99 -6.77 -13.09
C GLN A 247 19.76 -5.73 -12.00
N MET A 248 19.23 -4.56 -12.38
CA MET A 248 18.82 -3.51 -11.45
C MET A 248 17.78 -4.04 -10.46
N TRP A 249 16.79 -4.80 -10.94
CA TRP A 249 15.81 -5.45 -10.07
C TRP A 249 16.46 -6.40 -9.05
N MET A 250 17.43 -7.22 -9.46
CA MET A 250 18.13 -8.13 -8.55
C MET A 250 18.95 -7.39 -7.49
N GLU A 251 19.57 -6.25 -7.84
CA GLU A 251 20.22 -5.38 -6.85
C GLU A 251 19.21 -4.79 -5.85
N ILE A 252 18.06 -4.31 -6.33
CA ILE A 252 16.97 -3.78 -5.50
C ILE A 252 16.47 -4.84 -4.52
N LYS A 253 16.28 -6.08 -5.01
CA LYS A 253 15.88 -7.24 -4.22
C LYS A 253 16.90 -7.49 -3.09
N GLU A 254 18.18 -7.66 -3.42
CA GLU A 254 19.23 -7.94 -2.42
C GLU A 254 19.35 -6.81 -1.38
N ARG A 255 19.33 -5.54 -1.82
CA ARG A 255 19.41 -4.40 -0.90
C ARG A 255 18.22 -4.35 0.05
N THR A 256 17.02 -4.71 -0.44
CA THR A 256 15.80 -4.71 0.37
C THR A 256 15.77 -5.87 1.36
N GLU A 257 16.21 -7.06 0.96
CA GLU A 257 16.39 -8.20 1.88
C GLU A 257 17.42 -7.87 2.97
N ARG A 258 18.56 -7.27 2.60
CA ARG A 258 19.55 -6.78 3.57
C ARG A 258 18.95 -5.74 4.52
N PHE A 259 18.16 -4.81 4.00
CA PHE A 259 17.51 -3.79 4.83
C PHE A 259 16.52 -4.40 5.82
N LEU A 260 15.74 -5.42 5.42
CA LEU A 260 14.86 -6.14 6.33
C LEU A 260 15.62 -6.78 7.49
N HIS A 261 16.79 -7.39 7.22
CA HIS A 261 17.66 -7.91 8.28
C HIS A 261 18.15 -6.82 9.22
N LEU A 262 18.51 -5.64 8.70
CA LEU A 262 18.94 -4.51 9.52
C LEU A 262 17.80 -3.96 10.39
N LEU A 263 16.56 -3.93 9.89
CA LEU A 263 15.39 -3.50 10.66
C LEU A 263 15.13 -4.39 11.89
N ASP A 264 15.54 -5.66 11.84
CA ASP A 264 15.40 -6.60 12.96
C ASP A 264 16.53 -6.45 14.01
N GLU A 265 17.56 -5.65 13.73
CA GLU A 265 18.68 -5.48 14.67
C GLU A 265 18.27 -4.65 15.91
N PRO A 266 18.56 -5.16 17.13
CA PRO A 266 18.30 -4.42 18.36
C PRO A 266 19.11 -3.11 18.39
N GLY A 267 18.44 -1.96 18.55
CA GLY A 267 19.10 -0.67 18.75
C GLY A 267 18.63 0.48 17.86
N ILE A 268 17.81 0.21 16.83
CA ILE A 268 17.31 1.27 15.93
C ILE A 268 16.22 2.14 16.57
N ARG A 269 15.61 1.68 17.67
CA ARG A 269 14.60 2.48 18.39
C ARG A 269 15.27 3.60 19.18
N VAL A 270 15.26 4.80 18.62
CA VAL A 270 15.72 5.99 19.32
C VAL A 270 14.74 6.28 20.48
N PRO A 271 15.23 6.47 21.73
CA PRO A 271 14.39 6.66 22.91
C PRO A 271 13.83 8.09 22.97
N TRP A 272 13.23 8.57 21.88
CA TRP A 272 12.64 9.88 21.80
C TRP A 272 11.33 9.94 22.58
N LYS A 273 11.16 11.02 23.34
CA LYS A 273 9.87 11.40 23.90
C LYS A 273 9.24 12.43 22.96
N VAL A 274 7.97 12.25 22.59
CA VAL A 274 7.28 13.19 21.70
C VAL A 274 7.38 14.63 22.22
N GLN A 275 7.21 14.84 23.53
CA GLN A 275 7.33 16.16 24.18
C GLN A 275 8.69 16.83 24.00
N SER A 276 9.75 16.05 23.75
CA SER A 276 11.10 16.61 23.58
C SER A 276 11.35 17.17 22.19
N ILE A 277 10.48 16.86 21.22
CA ILE A 277 10.70 17.15 19.79
C ILE A 277 9.52 17.84 19.11
N THR A 278 8.35 17.90 19.75
CA THR A 278 7.17 18.58 19.20
C THR A 278 6.68 19.68 20.13
N PRO A 279 6.24 20.84 19.61
CA PRO A 279 5.65 21.88 20.43
C PRO A 279 4.35 21.40 21.09
N GLU A 280 3.94 22.04 22.18
CA GLU A 280 2.62 21.79 22.76
C GLU A 280 1.53 22.26 21.78
N SER A 281 0.64 21.35 21.39
CA SER A 281 -0.57 21.67 20.63
C SER A 281 -1.79 21.79 21.54
N GLY A 282 -2.66 22.77 21.27
CA GLY A 282 -3.96 22.92 21.92
C GLY A 282 -5.01 21.90 21.49
N CYS A 283 -4.75 21.10 20.44
CA CYS A 283 -5.72 20.14 19.92
C CYS A 283 -5.75 18.84 20.74
N HIS A 284 -6.55 18.81 21.82
CA HIS A 284 -6.65 17.64 22.70
C HIS A 284 -7.12 16.37 21.99
N VAL A 285 -8.05 16.48 21.04
CA VAL A 285 -8.59 15.33 20.29
C VAL A 285 -7.47 14.59 19.57
N LEU A 286 -6.72 15.27 18.70
CA LEU A 286 -5.66 14.65 17.91
C LEU A 286 -4.45 14.21 18.75
N ARG A 287 -4.22 14.83 19.91
CA ARG A 287 -3.16 14.43 20.85
C ARG A 287 -3.46 13.11 21.57
N THR A 288 -4.73 12.84 21.83
CA THR A 288 -5.14 11.67 22.63
C THR A 288 -5.69 10.54 21.80
N LEU A 289 -6.10 10.81 20.55
CA LEU A 289 -6.53 9.80 19.60
C LEU A 289 -5.44 8.73 19.45
N ARG A 290 -5.85 7.46 19.41
CA ARG A 290 -4.96 6.36 19.05
C ARG A 290 -5.29 5.98 17.60
N PRO A 291 -4.47 6.40 16.62
CA PRO A 291 -4.86 6.30 15.22
C PRO A 291 -5.00 4.85 14.80
N VAL A 292 -6.15 4.50 14.24
CA VAL A 292 -6.36 3.20 13.61
C VAL A 292 -6.00 3.30 12.13
N ILE A 293 -5.05 2.47 11.69
CA ILE A 293 -4.62 2.42 10.29
C ILE A 293 -4.94 1.03 9.72
N MET A 294 -5.75 0.99 8.67
CA MET A 294 -5.82 -0.18 7.81
C MET A 294 -4.94 0.08 6.57
N ASP A 295 -3.77 -0.54 6.54
CA ASP A 295 -2.76 -0.28 5.51
C ASP A 295 -3.13 -0.94 4.18
N GLN A 296 -2.92 -0.20 3.10
CA GLN A 296 -3.16 -0.62 1.73
C GLN A 296 -1.91 -0.60 0.84
N THR A 297 -0.72 -0.47 1.42
CA THR A 297 0.54 -0.30 0.67
C THR A 297 0.80 -1.44 -0.32
N ILE A 298 0.29 -2.63 -0.01
CA ILE A 298 0.41 -3.81 -0.87
C ILE A 298 -0.55 -3.79 -2.06
N ARG A 299 -1.72 -3.18 -1.90
CA ARG A 299 -2.83 -3.22 -2.85
C ARG A 299 -2.85 -1.97 -3.72
N GLU A 300 -2.98 -0.81 -3.10
CA GLU A 300 -3.44 0.40 -3.77
C GLU A 300 -2.39 1.03 -4.69
N PRO A 301 -1.13 1.25 -4.26
CA PRO A 301 -0.07 1.73 -5.15
C PRO A 301 0.29 0.77 -6.28
N ALA A 302 -0.07 -0.51 -6.19
CA ALA A 302 0.24 -1.47 -7.24
C ALA A 302 -0.48 -1.15 -8.57
N THR A 303 -1.56 -0.37 -8.53
CA THR A 303 -2.38 -0.03 -9.71
C THR A 303 -1.74 0.97 -10.67
N ASN A 304 -0.76 1.77 -10.20
CA ASN A 304 -0.21 2.88 -10.97
C ASN A 304 1.32 2.90 -11.06
N THR A 305 2.01 1.91 -10.49
CA THR A 305 3.46 1.82 -10.61
C THR A 305 3.85 1.58 -12.07
N PRO A 306 4.80 2.35 -12.64
CA PRO A 306 5.15 2.26 -14.06
C PRO A 306 5.74 0.90 -14.46
N PHE A 307 6.21 0.11 -13.49
CA PHE A 307 6.80 -1.21 -13.70
C PHE A 307 5.93 -2.36 -13.16
N GLY A 308 4.75 -2.06 -12.60
CA GLY A 308 3.96 -3.03 -11.83
C GLY A 308 4.69 -3.51 -10.57
N HIS A 309 4.01 -4.33 -9.75
CA HIS A 309 4.64 -5.07 -8.66
C HIS A 309 4.58 -6.57 -8.95
N THR A 310 5.69 -7.28 -8.77
CA THR A 310 5.68 -8.75 -8.72
C THR A 310 5.15 -9.23 -7.37
N GLY A 311 4.74 -10.50 -7.27
CA GLY A 311 4.33 -11.07 -5.99
C GLY A 311 5.40 -11.02 -4.91
N PHE A 312 6.67 -11.22 -5.30
CA PHE A 312 7.79 -11.15 -4.36
C PHE A 312 8.11 -9.71 -3.92
N MET A 313 7.96 -8.71 -4.81
CA MET A 313 8.04 -7.30 -4.42
C MET A 313 7.00 -6.96 -3.37
N LYS A 314 5.74 -7.36 -3.62
CA LYS A 314 4.67 -7.19 -2.63
C LYS A 314 5.04 -7.88 -1.32
N TYR A 315 5.62 -9.09 -1.37
CA TYR A 315 6.07 -9.79 -0.17
C TYR A 315 7.12 -9.00 0.63
N LEU A 316 8.16 -8.47 -0.03
CA LEU A 316 9.17 -7.62 0.64
C LEU A 316 8.53 -6.36 1.23
N THR A 317 7.63 -5.70 0.49
CA THR A 317 6.85 -4.55 0.98
C THR A 317 6.05 -4.91 2.22
N LEU A 318 5.41 -6.09 2.26
CA LEU A 318 4.66 -6.57 3.43
C LEU A 318 5.59 -6.69 4.65
N GLN A 319 6.77 -7.26 4.46
CA GLN A 319 7.75 -7.45 5.51
C GLN A 319 8.24 -6.10 6.09
N ILE A 320 8.35 -5.06 5.24
CA ILE A 320 8.68 -3.69 5.67
C ILE A 320 7.53 -3.10 6.51
N ILE A 321 6.29 -3.09 6.00
CA ILE A 321 5.17 -2.44 6.70
C ILE A 321 4.83 -3.14 8.04
N ARG A 322 5.00 -4.46 8.15
CA ARG A 322 4.85 -5.16 9.43
C ARG A 322 5.89 -4.70 10.46
N ARG A 323 7.14 -4.48 10.03
CA ARG A 323 8.22 -3.94 10.88
C ARG A 323 8.00 -2.47 11.26
N MET A 324 7.26 -1.73 10.43
CA MET A 324 6.79 -0.38 10.77
C MET A 324 5.70 -0.38 11.85
N GLY A 325 5.07 -1.54 12.14
CA GLY A 325 4.04 -1.70 13.16
C GLY A 325 2.60 -1.79 12.61
N PHE A 326 2.43 -1.79 11.29
CA PHE A 326 1.10 -1.99 10.69
C PHE A 326 0.67 -3.45 10.85
N ASN A 327 -0.48 -3.66 11.50
CA ASN A 327 -0.99 -5.00 11.79
C ASN A 327 -2.20 -5.35 10.94
N ASP A 328 -3.07 -4.39 10.66
CA ASP A 328 -4.26 -4.60 9.84
C ASP A 328 -3.96 -4.17 8.40
N ILE A 329 -3.77 -5.14 7.51
CA ILE A 329 -3.24 -4.94 6.16
C ILE A 329 -4.18 -5.54 5.13
N ALA A 330 -4.63 -4.71 4.19
CA ALA A 330 -5.33 -5.13 2.99
C ALA A 330 -4.37 -5.87 2.04
N ILE A 331 -4.34 -7.20 2.17
CA ILE A 331 -3.33 -8.03 1.49
C ILE A 331 -3.71 -8.36 0.04
N THR A 332 -5.01 -8.44 -0.26
CA THR A 332 -5.52 -8.79 -1.59
C THR A 332 -6.89 -8.17 -1.88
N GLY A 333 -7.09 -7.70 -3.11
CA GLY A 333 -8.35 -7.34 -3.72
C GLY A 333 -8.80 -8.33 -4.80
N GLN A 334 -9.82 -9.13 -4.50
CA GLN A 334 -10.31 -10.21 -5.37
C GLN A 334 -11.34 -9.71 -6.39
N TYR A 335 -10.94 -8.75 -7.23
CA TYR A 335 -11.80 -8.12 -8.26
C TYR A 335 -11.62 -8.72 -9.67
N TYR A 336 -10.60 -9.56 -9.87
CA TYR A 336 -10.24 -10.14 -11.16
C TYR A 336 -10.63 -11.63 -11.27
N ALA A 337 -11.70 -12.02 -10.57
CA ALA A 337 -12.20 -13.39 -10.46
C ALA A 337 -11.07 -14.38 -10.11
N SER A 338 -10.96 -15.49 -10.82
CA SER A 338 -9.95 -16.54 -10.59
C SER A 338 -8.62 -16.29 -11.30
N SER A 339 -8.33 -15.06 -11.73
CA SER A 339 -7.08 -14.74 -12.43
C SER A 339 -5.89 -14.87 -11.48
N TYR A 340 -4.79 -15.44 -11.97
CA TYR A 340 -3.56 -15.51 -11.21
C TYR A 340 -2.83 -14.16 -11.26
N THR A 341 -2.82 -13.45 -10.14
CA THR A 341 -2.28 -12.07 -10.04
C THR A 341 -1.10 -12.01 -9.06
N PRO A 342 -0.34 -10.90 -9.04
CA PRO A 342 0.65 -10.64 -7.99
C PRO A 342 0.09 -10.73 -6.57
N GLU A 343 -1.21 -10.54 -6.38
CA GLU A 343 -1.87 -10.69 -5.08
C GLU A 343 -2.05 -12.17 -4.68
N THR A 344 -2.28 -13.06 -5.64
CA THR A 344 -2.24 -14.51 -5.34
C THR A 344 -0.81 -14.93 -5.01
N GLN A 345 0.17 -14.40 -5.75
CA GLN A 345 1.58 -14.72 -5.56
C GLN A 345 2.09 -14.35 -4.17
N ILE A 346 1.75 -13.18 -3.63
CA ILE A 346 2.17 -12.82 -2.25
C ILE A 346 1.57 -13.78 -1.21
N LEU A 347 0.31 -14.21 -1.37
CA LEU A 347 -0.31 -15.18 -0.46
C LEU A 347 0.39 -16.54 -0.54
N GLU A 348 0.80 -16.97 -1.73
CA GLU A 348 1.64 -18.15 -1.94
C GLU A 348 2.99 -18.00 -1.23
N TRP A 349 3.64 -16.84 -1.32
CA TRP A 349 4.91 -16.55 -0.62
C TRP A 349 4.77 -16.58 0.90
N MET A 350 3.71 -15.97 1.44
CA MET A 350 3.43 -16.01 2.87
C MET A 350 3.22 -17.45 3.36
N LYS A 351 2.43 -18.24 2.62
CA LYS A 351 2.18 -19.64 2.95
C LYS A 351 3.46 -20.47 2.89
N TYR A 352 4.28 -20.25 1.86
CA TYR A 352 5.56 -20.94 1.69
C TYR A 352 6.54 -20.65 2.83
N ASN A 353 6.63 -19.38 3.27
CA ASN A 353 7.50 -18.96 4.36
C ASN A 353 6.92 -19.23 5.76
N GLY A 354 5.68 -19.75 5.85
CA GLY A 354 5.00 -19.98 7.12
C GLY A 354 4.66 -18.70 7.87
N ASP A 355 4.48 -17.58 7.16
CA ASP A 355 4.13 -16.30 7.75
C ASP A 355 2.72 -16.33 8.36
N SER A 356 2.57 -15.63 9.49
CA SER A 356 1.25 -15.46 10.10
C SER A 356 0.34 -14.60 9.22
N MET A 357 -0.90 -15.06 9.02
CA MET A 357 -1.98 -14.34 8.35
C MET A 357 -2.74 -13.40 9.30
N ASP A 358 -2.36 -13.31 10.56
CA ASP A 358 -3.01 -12.44 11.54
C ASP A 358 -3.00 -10.98 11.08
N GLY A 359 -4.17 -10.33 11.15
CA GLY A 359 -4.38 -8.95 10.68
C GLY A 359 -4.43 -8.79 9.16
N MET A 360 -4.23 -9.84 8.37
CA MET A 360 -4.43 -9.77 6.93
C MET A 360 -5.92 -9.69 6.60
N VAL A 361 -6.26 -8.89 5.58
CA VAL A 361 -7.63 -8.62 5.16
C VAL A 361 -7.80 -8.90 3.68
N ALA A 362 -8.75 -9.77 3.33
CA ALA A 362 -9.16 -10.00 1.95
C ALA A 362 -10.30 -9.05 1.56
N MET A 363 -10.13 -8.32 0.46
CA MET A 363 -11.09 -7.33 -0.03
C MET A 363 -11.86 -7.85 -1.25
N PHE A 364 -13.17 -7.65 -1.27
CA PHE A 364 -14.04 -8.02 -2.39
C PHE A 364 -15.42 -7.36 -2.24
N GLY A 365 -16.16 -7.28 -3.34
CA GLY A 365 -17.53 -6.75 -3.31
C GLY A 365 -18.50 -7.75 -2.66
N PRO A 366 -19.49 -7.30 -1.86
CA PRO A 366 -20.45 -8.21 -1.24
C PRO A 366 -21.31 -8.97 -2.27
N GLY A 367 -21.54 -8.38 -3.45
CA GLY A 367 -22.25 -9.02 -4.56
C GLY A 367 -21.40 -9.96 -5.43
N ASP A 368 -20.07 -9.87 -5.37
CA ASP A 368 -19.13 -10.70 -6.13
C ASP A 368 -18.01 -11.20 -5.21
N ARG A 369 -18.39 -12.12 -4.33
CA ARG A 369 -17.57 -12.57 -3.19
C ARG A 369 -16.91 -13.94 -3.37
N VAL A 370 -17.15 -14.61 -4.50
CA VAL A 370 -16.71 -16.01 -4.70
C VAL A 370 -15.18 -16.12 -4.65
N ALA A 371 -14.46 -15.26 -5.38
CA ALA A 371 -13.00 -15.24 -5.37
C ALA A 371 -12.44 -14.84 -4.00
N GLY A 372 -13.06 -13.84 -3.35
CA GLY A 372 -12.77 -13.42 -1.97
C GLY A 372 -12.83 -14.55 -0.95
N ILE A 373 -13.94 -15.28 -0.92
CA ILE A 373 -14.16 -16.42 -0.03
C ILE A 373 -13.19 -17.57 -0.35
N HIS A 374 -12.89 -17.79 -1.62
CA HIS A 374 -11.91 -18.80 -2.02
C HIS A 374 -10.50 -18.45 -1.50
N ALA A 375 -10.08 -17.19 -1.61
CA ALA A 375 -8.81 -16.74 -1.06
C ALA A 375 -8.76 -16.89 0.47
N ILE A 376 -9.83 -16.49 1.18
CA ILE A 376 -9.95 -16.66 2.64
C ILE A 376 -9.74 -18.12 3.05
N ARG A 377 -10.40 -19.07 2.38
CA ARG A 377 -10.31 -20.50 2.72
C ARG A 377 -8.97 -21.13 2.35
N ASN A 378 -8.39 -20.77 1.22
CA ASN A 378 -7.16 -21.42 0.73
C ASN A 378 -5.88 -20.97 1.44
N PHE A 379 -5.90 -19.73 1.91
CA PHE A 379 -4.76 -19.05 2.52
C PHE A 379 -4.99 -18.69 3.98
N ASP A 380 -6.11 -19.14 4.57
CA ASP A 380 -6.46 -18.90 5.97
C ASP A 380 -6.45 -17.40 6.36
N ILE A 381 -6.93 -16.53 5.46
CA ILE A 381 -6.99 -15.09 5.70
C ILE A 381 -8.08 -14.81 6.75
N PRO A 382 -7.77 -14.22 7.90
CA PRO A 382 -8.69 -14.23 9.03
C PRO A 382 -9.69 -13.08 9.03
N ASN A 383 -9.58 -12.10 8.13
CA ASN A 383 -10.46 -10.93 8.08
C ASN A 383 -10.96 -10.65 6.67
N ALA A 384 -12.09 -9.94 6.59
CA ALA A 384 -12.70 -9.55 5.32
C ALA A 384 -12.99 -8.05 5.26
N PHE A 385 -12.90 -7.53 4.05
CA PHE A 385 -13.28 -6.17 3.69
C PHE A 385 -14.30 -6.24 2.57
N LEU A 386 -15.50 -5.73 2.83
CA LEU A 386 -16.59 -5.70 1.89
C LEU A 386 -16.63 -4.34 1.22
N ASP A 387 -16.30 -4.32 -0.06
CA ASP A 387 -16.21 -3.10 -0.87
C ASP A 387 -17.55 -2.83 -1.55
N LEU A 388 -18.40 -2.02 -0.91
CA LEU A 388 -19.78 -1.82 -1.32
C LEU A 388 -19.97 -0.55 -2.12
N THR A 389 -20.38 -0.69 -3.38
CA THR A 389 -20.87 0.44 -4.18
C THR A 389 -22.36 0.64 -3.98
N LEU A 390 -22.76 1.85 -3.58
CA LEU A 390 -24.16 2.21 -3.35
C LEU A 390 -24.89 2.64 -4.64
N LYS A 391 -24.13 3.12 -5.62
CA LYS A 391 -24.63 3.50 -6.93
C LYS A 391 -24.35 2.40 -7.94
N ALA A 392 -25.36 2.01 -8.70
CA ALA A 392 -25.12 1.15 -9.86
C ALA A 392 -24.15 1.84 -10.82
N SER A 393 -23.12 1.13 -11.24
CA SER A 393 -22.13 1.62 -12.19
C SER A 393 -21.90 0.56 -13.26
N ILE A 394 -21.17 0.91 -14.32
CA ILE A 394 -20.78 -0.06 -15.36
C ILE A 394 -20.03 -1.25 -14.75
N ARG A 395 -19.30 -1.02 -13.64
CA ARG A 395 -18.55 -2.05 -12.91
C ARG A 395 -19.44 -2.86 -11.94
N PHE A 396 -20.53 -2.29 -11.45
CA PHE A 396 -21.40 -2.88 -10.44
C PHE A 396 -22.87 -2.84 -10.92
N LYS A 397 -23.38 -4.00 -11.37
CA LYS A 397 -24.78 -4.15 -11.79
C LYS A 397 -25.74 -3.75 -10.65
N ASP A 398 -26.95 -3.30 -10.99
CA ASP A 398 -28.03 -3.01 -10.03
C ASP A 398 -28.23 -4.19 -9.06
N ALA A 399 -27.57 -4.12 -7.91
CA ALA A 399 -27.66 -5.10 -6.85
C ALA A 399 -28.48 -4.50 -5.71
N ASN A 400 -29.31 -5.32 -5.09
CA ASN A 400 -29.91 -4.98 -3.81
C ASN A 400 -28.80 -4.97 -2.75
N PHE A 401 -28.08 -3.86 -2.63
CA PHE A 401 -26.90 -3.73 -1.77
C PHE A 401 -27.19 -4.07 -0.31
N VAL A 402 -28.44 -3.91 0.13
CA VAL A 402 -28.88 -4.23 1.49
C VAL A 402 -28.80 -5.74 1.73
N GLU A 403 -29.38 -6.55 0.85
CA GLU A 403 -29.33 -8.02 0.95
C GLU A 403 -27.92 -8.54 0.70
N SER A 404 -27.21 -8.00 -0.29
CA SER A 404 -25.86 -8.46 -0.63
C SER A 404 -24.92 -8.38 0.57
N VAL A 405 -24.97 -7.29 1.35
CA VAL A 405 -24.18 -7.15 2.58
C VAL A 405 -24.61 -8.16 3.64
N LEU A 406 -25.91 -8.32 3.89
CA LEU A 406 -26.41 -9.26 4.89
C LEU A 406 -26.03 -10.70 4.56
N GLU A 407 -26.17 -11.11 3.31
CA GLU A 407 -25.78 -12.44 2.84
C GLU A 407 -24.27 -12.66 2.98
N ALA A 408 -23.45 -11.70 2.52
CA ALA A 408 -21.99 -11.79 2.61
C ALA A 408 -21.51 -11.90 4.06
N VAL A 409 -22.06 -11.08 4.96
CA VAL A 409 -21.72 -11.09 6.39
C VAL A 409 -22.13 -12.40 7.06
N ASN A 410 -23.33 -12.92 6.77
CA ASN A 410 -23.76 -14.22 7.32
C ASN A 410 -22.90 -15.38 6.82
N GLU A 411 -22.54 -15.37 5.55
CA GLU A 411 -21.66 -16.37 4.95
C GLU A 411 -20.26 -16.33 5.57
N LEU A 412 -19.69 -15.14 5.74
CA LEU A 412 -18.40 -14.94 6.40
C LEU A 412 -18.44 -15.32 7.88
N ASP A 413 -19.51 -15.01 8.62
CA ASP A 413 -19.66 -15.44 10.02
C ASP A 413 -19.59 -16.97 10.14
N ARG A 414 -20.28 -17.69 9.24
CA ARG A 414 -20.21 -19.16 9.19
C ARG A 414 -18.78 -19.64 8.91
N ILE A 415 -18.13 -19.09 7.89
CA ILE A 415 -16.75 -19.46 7.51
C ILE A 415 -15.78 -19.20 8.66
N PHE A 416 -15.87 -18.03 9.32
CA PHE A 416 -14.99 -17.68 10.43
C PHE A 416 -15.21 -18.57 11.65
N ARG A 417 -16.43 -19.05 11.91
CA ARG A 417 -16.69 -20.09 12.93
C ARG A 417 -16.08 -21.44 12.55
N GLU A 418 -16.19 -21.86 11.28
CA GLU A 418 -15.54 -23.07 10.77
C GLU A 418 -14.02 -23.00 10.94
N MET A 419 -13.43 -21.83 10.70
CA MET A 419 -12.02 -21.50 10.93
C MET A 419 -11.67 -21.30 12.42
N LYS A 420 -12.64 -21.42 13.34
CA LYS A 420 -12.48 -21.25 14.79
C LYS A 420 -11.95 -19.87 15.21
N LEU A 421 -12.30 -18.83 14.46
CA LEU A 421 -11.96 -17.45 14.79
C LEU A 421 -12.90 -16.91 15.90
N PRO A 422 -12.48 -15.91 16.70
CA PRO A 422 -13.27 -15.37 17.80
C PRO A 422 -14.68 -14.99 17.38
N GLU A 423 -15.70 -15.28 18.19
CA GLU A 423 -17.09 -14.94 17.82
C GLU A 423 -17.37 -13.44 17.89
N ASP A 424 -16.83 -12.74 18.90
CA ASP A 424 -16.86 -11.28 19.07
C ASP A 424 -15.43 -10.76 18.88
N PRO A 425 -15.03 -10.43 17.64
CA PRO A 425 -13.65 -10.10 17.29
C PRO A 425 -13.30 -8.63 17.57
N TRP A 426 -14.22 -7.83 18.12
CA TRP A 426 -13.97 -6.41 18.33
C TRP A 426 -12.77 -6.18 19.25
N ARG A 427 -11.89 -5.26 18.84
CA ARG A 427 -10.72 -4.80 19.58
C ARG A 427 -10.88 -3.32 19.91
N SER A 428 -10.35 -2.86 21.03
CA SER A 428 -10.15 -1.43 21.26
C SER A 428 -9.13 -0.85 20.27
N ASP A 429 -9.17 0.46 20.02
CA ASP A 429 -8.17 1.15 19.18
C ASP A 429 -6.73 0.91 19.71
N ALA A 430 -6.62 0.67 21.02
CA ALA A 430 -5.39 0.31 21.68
C ALA A 430 -4.82 -1.07 21.29
N GLU A 431 -5.70 -2.03 21.05
CA GLU A 431 -5.35 -3.39 20.67
C GLU A 431 -5.08 -3.52 19.17
N VAL A 432 -5.67 -2.65 18.34
CA VAL A 432 -5.43 -2.65 16.87
C VAL A 432 -3.95 -2.48 16.54
N ASN A 433 -3.29 -1.54 17.22
CA ASN A 433 -1.87 -1.29 17.04
C ASN A 433 -0.98 -2.07 18.02
N GLY A 434 -1.55 -2.93 18.87
CA GLY A 434 -0.84 -3.63 19.95
C GLY A 434 0.03 -4.80 19.50
N GLY A 435 0.30 -4.94 18.20
CA GLY A 435 1.10 -6.04 17.63
C GLY A 435 0.36 -7.37 17.46
N VAL A 436 -0.93 -7.42 17.81
CA VAL A 436 -1.80 -8.58 17.53
C VAL A 436 -2.75 -8.21 16.41
N GLY A 437 -2.51 -8.79 15.23
CA GLY A 437 -3.39 -8.61 14.07
C GLY A 437 -4.80 -9.13 14.34
N GLY A 438 -5.81 -8.44 13.78
CA GLY A 438 -7.20 -8.82 13.93
C GLY A 438 -7.51 -10.24 13.43
N LYS A 439 -8.54 -10.86 14.00
CA LYS A 439 -9.05 -12.16 13.55
C LYS A 439 -10.57 -12.22 13.61
N GLY A 440 -11.19 -12.61 12.50
CA GLY A 440 -12.63 -12.76 12.37
C GLY A 440 -13.37 -11.43 12.19
N GLU A 441 -12.66 -10.33 11.95
CA GLU A 441 -13.21 -8.99 11.75
C GLU A 441 -13.74 -8.83 10.32
N ILE A 442 -14.87 -8.12 10.18
CA ILE A 442 -15.38 -7.63 8.90
C ILE A 442 -15.36 -6.11 8.90
N SER A 443 -14.84 -5.54 7.82
CA SER A 443 -14.87 -4.11 7.54
C SER A 443 -15.78 -3.86 6.34
N LEU A 444 -16.62 -2.82 6.38
CA LEU A 444 -17.54 -2.47 5.30
C LEU A 444 -17.18 -1.09 4.75
N ASN A 445 -16.73 -1.02 3.51
CA ASN A 445 -16.45 0.23 2.81
C ASN A 445 -17.65 0.67 1.98
N LEU A 446 -18.03 1.94 2.14
CA LEU A 446 -19.11 2.58 1.42
C LEU A 446 -18.49 3.43 0.30
N VAL A 447 -18.31 2.80 -0.86
CA VAL A 447 -17.70 3.39 -2.06
C VAL A 447 -18.62 4.46 -2.63
N ASP A 448 -18.03 5.61 -2.96
CA ASP A 448 -18.71 6.77 -3.54
C ASP A 448 -19.90 7.26 -2.68
N LEU A 449 -19.79 7.13 -1.35
CA LEU A 449 -20.88 7.52 -0.45
C LEU A 449 -21.18 9.01 -0.55
N MET A 450 -20.14 9.85 -0.70
CA MET A 450 -20.30 11.29 -0.80
C MET A 450 -21.06 11.68 -2.08
N GLU A 451 -20.75 11.02 -3.20
CA GLU A 451 -21.47 11.19 -4.47
C GLU A 451 -22.88 10.62 -4.44
N PHE A 452 -23.08 9.54 -3.70
CA PHE A 452 -24.39 8.93 -3.52
C PHE A 452 -25.33 9.86 -2.74
N LEU A 453 -24.79 10.54 -1.73
CA LEU A 453 -25.51 11.52 -0.91
C LEU A 453 -25.53 12.94 -1.50
N ASP A 454 -24.62 13.24 -2.43
CA ASP A 454 -24.40 14.58 -3.01
C ASP A 454 -24.12 15.64 -1.94
N LEU A 455 -23.18 15.33 -1.05
CA LEU A 455 -22.82 16.22 0.06
C LEU A 455 -22.36 17.59 -0.46
N GLN A 456 -23.10 18.64 -0.09
CA GLN A 456 -22.72 20.01 -0.40
C GLN A 456 -21.81 20.58 0.70
N PRO A 457 -20.98 21.59 0.37
CA PRO A 457 -20.27 22.36 1.38
C PRO A 457 -21.23 22.98 2.40
N GLY A 458 -20.98 22.77 3.70
CA GLY A 458 -21.78 23.38 4.78
C GLY A 458 -22.85 22.51 5.43
N GLU A 459 -22.66 21.18 5.45
CA GLU A 459 -23.56 20.20 6.11
C GLU A 459 -24.95 20.02 5.51
N THR A 460 -25.29 20.69 4.41
CA THR A 460 -26.61 20.56 3.79
C THR A 460 -26.60 19.46 2.74
N LEU A 461 -27.47 18.47 2.90
CA LEU A 461 -27.85 17.54 1.83
C LEU A 461 -28.93 18.23 1.00
N GLU A 462 -28.81 18.19 -0.33
CA GLU A 462 -29.87 18.71 -1.19
C GLU A 462 -31.18 17.94 -0.93
N GLU A 463 -32.31 18.64 -0.80
CA GLU A 463 -33.61 18.00 -0.54
C GLU A 463 -33.97 16.96 -1.63
N GLU A 464 -33.48 17.15 -2.87
CA GLU A 464 -33.66 16.19 -3.97
C GLU A 464 -33.00 14.83 -3.73
N LYS A 465 -32.00 14.77 -2.83
CA LYS A 465 -31.25 13.56 -2.47
C LYS A 465 -31.71 12.90 -1.18
N LYS A 466 -32.71 13.48 -0.53
CA LYS A 466 -33.37 12.90 0.64
C LYS A 466 -33.80 11.44 0.43
N PRO A 467 -34.29 11.00 -0.75
CA PRO A 467 -34.58 9.58 -0.98
C PRO A 467 -33.35 8.67 -0.88
N GLN A 468 -32.19 9.10 -1.39
CA GLN A 468 -30.92 8.35 -1.32
C GLN A 468 -30.43 8.28 0.12
N GLN A 469 -30.48 9.41 0.84
CA GLN A 469 -30.17 9.45 2.27
C GLN A 469 -31.06 8.48 3.06
N LEU A 470 -32.38 8.59 2.93
CA LEU A 470 -33.33 7.69 3.61
C LEU A 470 -33.06 6.22 3.27
N ARG A 471 -32.75 5.91 2.00
CA ARG A 471 -32.40 4.56 1.58
C ARG A 471 -31.12 4.04 2.25
N ALA A 472 -30.10 4.87 2.41
CA ALA A 472 -28.87 4.50 3.14
C ALA A 472 -29.16 4.30 4.63
N GLU A 473 -29.93 5.19 5.25
CA GLU A 473 -30.31 5.11 6.67
C GLU A 473 -31.14 3.86 6.97
N GLU A 474 -32.11 3.54 6.10
CA GLU A 474 -32.91 2.31 6.17
C GLU A 474 -32.03 1.06 6.04
N ALA A 475 -31.05 1.08 5.11
CA ALA A 475 -30.10 -0.01 4.96
C ALA A 475 -29.27 -0.20 6.23
N PHE A 476 -28.73 0.88 6.81
CA PHE A 476 -27.95 0.82 8.05
C PHE A 476 -28.79 0.28 9.21
N ALA A 477 -30.02 0.77 9.37
CA ALA A 477 -30.94 0.29 10.40
C ALA A 477 -31.25 -1.20 10.22
N ARG A 478 -31.38 -1.68 8.98
CA ARG A 478 -31.61 -3.09 8.67
C ARG A 478 -30.38 -3.94 8.93
N TRP A 479 -29.19 -3.49 8.55
CA TRP A 479 -27.92 -4.19 8.83
C TRP A 479 -27.70 -4.37 10.32
N LYS A 480 -27.89 -3.31 11.12
CA LYS A 480 -27.73 -3.39 12.58
C LYS A 480 -28.76 -4.27 13.28
N LYS A 481 -29.86 -4.67 12.62
CA LYS A 481 -30.78 -5.69 13.16
C LYS A 481 -30.26 -7.12 12.99
N SER A 482 -29.28 -7.35 12.12
CA SER A 482 -28.65 -8.66 11.94
C SER A 482 -27.65 -8.95 13.06
N ASP A 483 -27.76 -10.13 13.67
CA ASP A 483 -26.85 -10.59 14.72
C ASP A 483 -25.43 -10.81 14.21
N ALA A 484 -25.27 -11.35 12.99
CA ALA A 484 -23.96 -11.53 12.37
C ALA A 484 -23.30 -10.18 12.09
N PHE A 485 -24.07 -9.18 11.62
CA PHE A 485 -23.54 -7.84 11.36
C PHE A 485 -23.05 -7.16 12.63
N ARG A 486 -23.88 -7.07 13.67
CA ARG A 486 -23.51 -6.41 14.93
C ARG A 486 -22.28 -7.01 15.59
N ARG A 487 -22.08 -8.32 15.40
CA ARG A 487 -21.00 -9.06 16.02
C ARG A 487 -19.71 -9.00 15.20
N ARG A 488 -19.80 -9.11 13.86
CA ARG A 488 -18.61 -9.25 13.00
C ARG A 488 -18.13 -7.95 12.39
N VAL A 489 -19.03 -7.00 12.11
CA VAL A 489 -18.65 -5.75 11.46
C VAL A 489 -18.10 -4.79 12.50
N VAL A 490 -16.79 -4.54 12.44
CA VAL A 490 -16.06 -3.71 13.43
C VAL A 490 -15.71 -2.33 12.90
N ALA A 491 -15.77 -2.12 11.59
CA ALA A 491 -15.44 -0.85 10.95
C ALA A 491 -16.38 -0.53 9.79
N ILE A 492 -16.76 0.74 9.72
CA ILE A 492 -17.43 1.37 8.58
C ILE A 492 -16.42 2.30 7.93
N LEU A 493 -16.13 2.07 6.67
CA LEU A 493 -15.20 2.88 5.90
C LEU A 493 -15.96 3.66 4.85
N THR A 494 -15.38 4.78 4.43
CA THR A 494 -15.94 5.58 3.36
C THR A 494 -14.82 6.17 2.51
N GLU A 495 -15.14 6.33 1.24
CA GLU A 495 -14.31 7.02 0.26
C GLU A 495 -15.18 7.75 -0.75
N GLU A 496 -14.56 8.59 -1.56
CA GLU A 496 -15.11 9.19 -2.77
C GLU A 496 -14.17 8.86 -3.92
N GLY A 497 -14.69 8.40 -5.05
CA GLY A 497 -13.88 7.79 -6.10
C GLY A 497 -13.12 8.77 -6.99
N ARG A 498 -13.33 10.09 -6.87
CA ARG A 498 -12.92 11.06 -7.89
C ARG A 498 -11.85 12.07 -7.47
N GLY A 499 -11.53 12.16 -6.19
CA GLY A 499 -10.64 13.20 -5.68
C GLY A 499 -11.27 14.60 -5.68
N CYS A 500 -12.61 14.69 -5.74
CA CYS A 500 -13.32 15.98 -5.87
C CYS A 500 -13.76 16.57 -4.53
N ALA A 501 -13.92 15.73 -3.50
CA ALA A 501 -14.27 16.19 -2.18
C ALA A 501 -13.10 16.95 -1.53
N ASN A 502 -13.42 18.01 -0.81
CA ASN A 502 -12.43 18.72 0.01
C ASN A 502 -12.40 18.12 1.44
N TYR A 503 -11.36 18.45 2.21
CA TYR A 503 -11.21 17.94 3.58
C TYR A 503 -12.41 18.23 4.50
N THR A 504 -13.12 19.35 4.33
CA THR A 504 -14.30 19.69 5.15
C THR A 504 -15.45 18.71 4.88
N ASP A 505 -15.62 18.26 3.63
CA ASP A 505 -16.64 17.27 3.27
C ASP A 505 -16.42 15.95 4.03
N TYR A 506 -15.16 15.56 4.25
CA TYR A 506 -14.79 14.42 5.11
C TYR A 506 -15.15 14.63 6.58
N GLY A 507 -15.05 15.85 7.09
CA GLY A 507 -15.56 16.19 8.41
C GLY A 507 -17.08 16.00 8.49
N VAL A 508 -17.82 16.50 7.49
CA VAL A 508 -19.29 16.37 7.40
C VAL A 508 -19.72 14.92 7.35
N ILE A 509 -19.17 14.12 6.42
CA ILE A 509 -19.57 12.72 6.28
C ILE A 509 -19.23 11.90 7.53
N THR A 510 -18.13 12.22 8.20
CA THR A 510 -17.75 11.53 9.45
C THR A 510 -18.76 11.82 10.55
N ARG A 511 -19.17 13.08 10.75
CA ARG A 511 -20.23 13.44 11.71
C ARG A 511 -21.55 12.74 11.37
N TRP A 512 -21.90 12.70 10.08
CA TRP A 512 -23.12 12.02 9.62
C TRP A 512 -23.07 10.51 9.92
N LEU A 513 -22.00 9.82 9.52
CA LEU A 513 -21.81 8.40 9.82
C LEU A 513 -21.82 8.12 11.33
N ARG A 514 -21.26 9.01 12.17
CA ARG A 514 -21.30 8.84 13.64
C ARG A 514 -22.68 8.91 14.26
N LYS A 515 -23.64 9.59 13.63
CA LYS A 515 -25.05 9.56 14.05
C LYS A 515 -25.65 8.15 13.88
N HIS A 516 -25.22 7.43 12.85
CA HIS A 516 -25.74 6.10 12.52
C HIS A 516 -24.93 4.95 13.15
N PHE A 517 -23.64 5.15 13.34
CA PHE A 517 -22.71 4.20 13.95
C PHE A 517 -22.01 4.89 15.13
N PRO A 518 -22.67 5.03 16.29
CA PRO A 518 -22.05 5.71 17.43
C PRO A 518 -20.95 4.85 18.05
N GLU A 519 -19.94 5.48 18.65
CA GLU A 519 -18.77 4.80 19.24
C GLU A 519 -19.14 3.74 20.28
N LYS A 520 -20.19 4.01 21.10
CA LYS A 520 -20.72 3.06 22.09
C LYS A 520 -21.22 1.73 21.50
N GLU A 521 -21.54 1.71 20.20
CA GLU A 521 -21.92 0.50 19.46
C GLU A 521 -20.69 -0.23 18.88
N LYS A 522 -19.47 0.19 19.23
CA LYS A 522 -18.21 -0.48 18.89
C LYS A 522 -17.89 -0.51 17.37
N TYR A 523 -18.28 0.53 16.62
CA TYR A 523 -17.91 0.69 15.22
C TYR A 523 -16.81 1.72 15.03
N ARG A 524 -15.72 1.33 14.36
CA ARG A 524 -14.70 2.28 13.89
C ARG A 524 -15.16 2.98 12.61
N ILE A 525 -14.68 4.20 12.40
CA ILE A 525 -14.82 4.93 11.14
C ILE A 525 -13.43 5.25 10.64
N LEU A 526 -13.15 4.79 9.44
CA LEU A 526 -11.92 5.07 8.73
C LEU A 526 -12.27 5.74 7.40
N ILE A 527 -11.47 6.72 7.00
CA ILE A 527 -11.65 7.41 5.73
C ILE A 527 -10.55 7.05 4.75
N HIS A 528 -10.90 7.03 3.46
CA HIS A 528 -9.98 7.09 2.32
C HIS A 528 -10.23 8.40 1.61
N ALA A 529 -9.19 9.11 1.21
CA ALA A 529 -9.37 10.26 0.34
C ALA A 529 -8.51 10.16 -0.90
N HIS A 530 -9.11 10.29 -2.08
CA HIS A 530 -8.37 10.32 -3.33
C HIS A 530 -7.81 11.73 -3.60
N ALA A 531 -6.67 11.76 -4.28
CA ALA A 531 -6.08 12.99 -4.78
C ALA A 531 -6.65 13.28 -6.17
N GLY A 532 -7.51 14.29 -6.28
CA GLY A 532 -8.03 14.81 -7.55
C GLY A 532 -7.79 16.31 -7.66
N ASP A 533 -8.79 17.05 -8.11
CA ASP A 533 -8.65 18.46 -8.49
C ASP A 533 -8.28 19.40 -7.32
N GLY A 534 -8.54 18.99 -6.07
CA GLY A 534 -8.36 19.84 -4.89
C GLY A 534 -7.06 19.64 -4.12
N ASN A 535 -6.33 18.52 -4.33
CA ASN A 535 -5.14 18.11 -3.56
C ASN A 535 -5.28 18.31 -2.03
N THR A 536 -6.41 17.90 -1.43
CA THR A 536 -6.67 18.02 0.03
C THR A 536 -6.79 16.69 0.76
N GLN A 537 -6.45 15.58 0.11
CA GLN A 537 -6.59 14.21 0.60
C GLN A 537 -5.86 13.99 1.94
N ASP A 538 -4.69 14.58 2.14
CA ASP A 538 -3.95 14.40 3.39
C ASP A 538 -4.59 15.17 4.55
N ALA A 539 -5.18 16.35 4.28
CA ALA A 539 -5.92 17.13 5.27
C ALA A 539 -7.26 16.46 5.64
N ALA A 540 -7.87 15.71 4.72
CA ALA A 540 -9.13 15.00 4.93
C ALA A 540 -9.08 14.03 6.10
N GLY A 541 -7.97 13.29 6.28
CA GLY A 541 -7.81 12.38 7.41
C GLY A 541 -7.82 13.10 8.76
N ILE A 542 -7.14 14.26 8.84
CA ILE A 542 -7.09 15.07 10.05
C ILE A 542 -8.46 15.68 10.36
N GLU A 543 -9.14 16.22 9.35
CA GLU A 543 -10.48 16.78 9.52
C GLU A 543 -11.49 15.70 9.92
N ALA A 544 -11.44 14.51 9.32
CA ALA A 544 -12.27 13.38 9.74
C ALA A 544 -11.99 12.98 11.19
N ALA A 545 -10.72 12.90 11.60
CA ALA A 545 -10.35 12.56 12.97
C ALA A 545 -10.88 13.58 14.00
N LEU A 546 -10.81 14.89 13.69
CA LEU A 546 -11.42 15.94 14.50
C LEU A 546 -12.94 15.79 14.66
N ASN A 547 -13.57 15.09 13.73
CA ASN A 547 -15.01 14.89 13.65
C ASN A 547 -15.49 13.49 14.05
N GLY A 548 -14.61 12.70 14.69
CA GLY A 548 -14.95 11.41 15.30
C GLY A 548 -14.60 10.18 14.48
N ALA A 549 -13.76 10.30 13.44
CA ALA A 549 -13.12 9.14 12.83
C ALA A 549 -12.04 8.57 13.76
N ASN A 550 -11.85 7.25 13.72
CA ASN A 550 -10.80 6.56 14.49
C ASN A 550 -9.46 6.59 13.75
N GLY A 551 -9.47 6.80 12.44
CA GLY A 551 -8.28 6.92 11.64
C GLY A 551 -8.54 6.85 10.14
N VAL A 552 -7.63 6.20 9.42
CA VAL A 552 -7.64 6.16 7.96
C VAL A 552 -7.47 4.72 7.48
N TRP A 553 -7.97 4.43 6.28
CA TRP A 553 -7.41 3.32 5.50
C TRP A 553 -6.71 3.91 4.30
N SER A 554 -5.43 3.61 4.14
CA SER A 554 -4.59 4.23 3.12
C SER A 554 -3.27 3.49 2.99
N ALA A 555 -2.41 3.90 2.06
CA ALA A 555 -1.06 3.39 1.97
C ALA A 555 -0.01 4.38 2.48
N VAL A 556 1.17 3.85 2.79
CA VAL A 556 2.38 4.62 3.10
C VAL A 556 2.72 5.58 1.95
N ILE A 557 2.61 5.09 0.72
CA ILE A 557 2.92 5.80 -0.52
C ILE A 557 1.60 6.34 -1.10
N PRO A 558 1.45 7.67 -1.33
CA PRO A 558 0.19 8.27 -1.80
C PRO A 558 -0.07 8.01 -3.29
N GLN A 559 0.90 7.51 -4.06
CA GLN A 559 0.72 7.18 -5.46
C GLN A 559 -0.27 6.02 -5.58
N ALA A 560 -1.40 6.27 -6.26
CA ALA A 560 -2.42 5.29 -6.59
C ALA A 560 -3.24 5.66 -7.85
N ALA A 561 -4.42 5.08 -8.03
CA ALA A 561 -5.29 5.32 -9.18
C ALA A 561 -5.62 6.82 -9.38
N GLN A 562 -5.71 7.22 -10.66
CA GLN A 562 -6.14 8.52 -11.23
C GLN A 562 -5.43 9.83 -10.79
N GLY A 563 -4.95 9.92 -9.56
CA GLY A 563 -4.16 11.06 -9.06
C GLY A 563 -3.45 10.80 -7.73
N GLY A 564 -3.80 9.71 -7.02
CA GLY A 564 -3.25 9.32 -5.72
C GLY A 564 -4.31 9.21 -4.64
N HIS A 565 -3.90 9.01 -3.40
CA HIS A 565 -4.76 9.04 -2.21
C HIS A 565 -4.01 9.61 -0.99
N ASN A 566 -4.72 9.77 0.12
CA ASN A 566 -4.16 10.21 1.40
C ASN A 566 -3.06 9.27 1.87
N SER A 567 -1.96 9.79 2.42
CA SER A 567 -0.87 8.95 2.93
C SER A 567 -1.07 8.62 4.42
N SER A 568 -0.92 7.35 4.77
CA SER A 568 -0.82 6.91 6.18
C SER A 568 0.33 7.63 6.89
N LEU A 569 1.45 7.87 6.21
CA LEU A 569 2.59 8.56 6.79
C LEU A 569 2.29 10.02 7.09
N VAL A 570 1.67 10.72 6.15
CA VAL A 570 1.33 12.14 6.32
C VAL A 570 0.30 12.30 7.44
N PHE A 571 -0.67 11.39 7.54
CA PHE A 571 -1.62 11.36 8.64
C PHE A 571 -0.94 11.17 10.01
N LEU A 572 -0.06 10.17 10.12
CA LEU A 572 0.68 9.87 11.34
C LEU A 572 1.67 10.97 11.72
N ASP A 573 2.34 11.58 10.74
CA ASP A 573 3.26 12.69 10.94
C ASP A 573 2.53 13.93 11.46
N ASN A 574 1.38 14.28 10.90
CA ASN A 574 0.54 15.36 11.43
C ASN A 574 0.13 15.11 12.89
N MET A 575 -0.27 13.88 13.25
CA MET A 575 -0.58 13.55 14.65
C MET A 575 0.64 13.65 15.55
N PHE A 576 1.77 13.12 15.08
CA PHE A 576 3.03 13.18 15.80
C PHE A 576 3.44 14.63 16.07
N GLN A 577 3.46 15.49 15.06
CA GLN A 577 3.78 16.92 15.17
C GLN A 577 2.86 17.66 16.14
N LEU A 578 1.62 17.19 16.31
CA LEU A 578 0.66 17.73 17.28
C LEU A 578 0.89 17.22 18.72
N GLY A 579 1.89 16.37 18.95
CA GLY A 579 2.23 15.87 20.28
C GLY A 579 1.51 14.57 20.65
N ASN A 580 1.04 13.79 19.67
CA ASN A 580 0.40 12.49 19.91
C ASN A 580 1.45 11.41 20.22
N GLU A 581 1.52 10.99 21.49
CA GLU A 581 2.45 9.94 21.93
C GLU A 581 2.12 8.55 21.40
N ASN A 582 0.85 8.27 21.09
CA ASN A 582 0.43 6.93 20.68
C ASN A 582 1.10 6.53 19.37
N VAL A 583 1.38 7.49 18.49
CA VAL A 583 2.07 7.26 17.22
C VAL A 583 3.44 6.59 17.44
N LEU A 584 4.27 7.07 18.38
CA LEU A 584 5.58 6.46 18.67
C LEU A 584 5.48 5.16 19.49
N LYS A 585 4.42 5.00 20.28
CA LYS A 585 4.19 3.77 21.06
C LYS A 585 3.85 2.60 20.15
N ASP A 586 3.06 2.89 19.12
CA ASP A 586 2.42 1.91 18.26
C ASP A 586 3.23 1.61 16.99
N LEU A 587 3.93 2.62 16.46
CA LEU A 587 4.56 2.54 15.14
C LEU A 587 6.04 2.92 15.20
N ALA A 588 6.84 2.27 14.37
CA ALA A 588 8.28 2.50 14.28
C ALA A 588 8.61 3.73 13.41
N ILE A 589 8.04 4.89 13.75
CA ILE A 589 8.16 6.13 12.98
C ILE A 589 9.60 6.50 12.59
N PRO A 590 10.63 6.38 13.46
CA PRO A 590 12.00 6.76 13.09
C PRO A 590 12.55 5.96 11.90
N SER A 591 12.02 4.77 11.64
CA SER A 591 12.43 3.93 10.51
C SER A 591 11.71 4.27 9.20
N ILE A 592 10.64 5.09 9.24
CA ILE A 592 9.80 5.42 8.09
C ILE A 592 10.61 5.93 6.90
N PRO A 593 11.51 6.92 7.02
CA PRO A 593 12.21 7.46 5.85
C PRO A 593 12.99 6.39 5.09
N MET A 594 13.64 5.48 5.82
CA MET A 594 14.36 4.35 5.22
C MET A 594 13.39 3.33 4.63
N CYS A 595 12.31 2.99 5.34
CA CYS A 595 11.28 2.09 4.83
C CYS A 595 10.68 2.62 3.52
N SER A 596 10.32 3.91 3.45
CA SER A 596 9.76 4.55 2.25
C SER A 596 10.68 4.48 1.04
N LEU A 597 12.01 4.57 1.24
CA LEU A 597 12.97 4.39 0.15
C LEU A 597 12.93 2.98 -0.42
N HIS A 598 12.75 1.96 0.43
CA HIS A 598 12.66 0.57 0.01
C HIS A 598 11.31 0.19 -0.60
N LEU A 599 10.26 0.95 -0.30
CA LEU A 599 8.94 0.79 -0.90
C LEU A 599 8.83 1.44 -2.29
N LEU A 600 9.79 2.29 -2.69
CA LEU A 600 9.83 2.98 -3.97
C LEU A 600 11.06 2.55 -4.80
N PRO A 601 10.95 1.50 -5.65
CA PRO A 601 12.06 0.97 -6.43
C PRO A 601 12.82 2.03 -7.24
N LYS A 602 12.10 3.02 -7.79
CA LYS A 602 12.70 4.11 -8.60
C LYS A 602 13.61 5.04 -7.78
N LEU A 603 13.35 5.21 -6.48
CA LEU A 603 14.18 6.07 -5.62
C LEU A 603 15.48 5.39 -5.17
N GLN A 604 15.52 4.05 -5.14
CA GLN A 604 16.73 3.31 -4.75
C GLN A 604 17.89 3.52 -5.72
N HIS A 605 17.62 3.83 -6.99
CA HIS A 605 18.64 4.09 -8.00
C HIS A 605 19.09 5.56 -8.06
N LEU A 606 18.30 6.51 -7.55
CA LEU A 606 18.64 7.94 -7.63
C LEU A 606 19.69 8.38 -6.60
N ARG A 607 20.24 7.47 -5.80
CA ARG A 607 21.31 7.77 -4.84
C ARG A 607 22.62 7.07 -5.22
N HIS A 608 23.62 7.90 -5.54
CA HIS A 608 25.02 7.63 -5.22
C HIS A 608 25.18 7.41 -3.70
N PRO A 609 26.19 6.64 -3.25
CA PRO A 609 26.25 6.10 -1.89
C PRO A 609 26.25 7.23 -0.84
N TRP A 610 25.29 7.16 0.08
CA TRP A 610 25.19 7.97 1.30
C TRP A 610 25.57 7.13 2.50
#